data_AF-A0A536IMQ5-F1
#
_entry.id   AF-A0A536IMQ5-F1
#
_cell.length_a   1.000
_cell.length_b   1.000
_cell.length_c   1.000
_cell.angle_alpha   90.00
_cell.angle_beta   90.00
_cell.angle_gamma   90.00
#
_symmetry.space_group_name_H-M   'P 1'
#
loop_
_entity.id
_entity.type
_entity.pdbx_description
1 polymer ?
#
loop_
_entity_poly.entity_id
_entity_poly.type
_entity_poly.pdbx_seq_one_letter_code
_entity_poly.pdbx_strand_id
1 'polypeptide(L)'
;MERMTERIDRREFLRRVGLGAGATILAGCVPQTGQPGSTAAAGASAEPLTLPIVKQPLSLSYWAPMSSNVSPTMKSFGEIACYRELEKRTGIHIDFQHPPLGQETEQFNLVAASGKYPDVLEYNWLTNAPGGPARFLRDGVIVRLNDLIDRYAPNLKRVLSEHPEWRKMIVTDEGDIYAFPFIRGDPLLLVSVGLAIRQDWLDRLGLRTPATLEDWRGMLAAFKQRDPNGNGKADEIPLSTWAASPGAGTGARGAFSRYSFIGAWGIGQDWYPRCSRSSASSSRR
;
A
#
# COMPACT_ATOMS: atom_id res chain seq x y z
N MET A 1 38.04 14.34 -0.45
CA MET A 1 37.12 15.47 -0.18
C MET A 1 35.78 14.91 0.23
N GLU A 2 35.65 14.68 1.54
CA GLU A 2 34.43 14.24 2.19
C GLU A 2 33.42 15.39 2.10
N ARG A 3 32.40 15.26 1.25
CA ARG A 3 31.35 16.27 1.16
C ARG A 3 30.46 16.10 2.38
N MET A 4 30.53 17.09 3.27
CA MET A 4 29.75 17.18 4.50
C MET A 4 28.27 17.34 4.12
N THR A 5 27.53 16.23 4.14
CA THR A 5 26.09 16.18 3.83
C THR A 5 25.31 16.77 5.01
N GLU A 6 24.49 17.79 4.77
CA GLU A 6 23.68 18.40 5.81
C GLU A 6 22.46 17.50 6.11
N ARG A 7 22.41 16.92 7.31
CA ARG A 7 21.24 16.18 7.81
C ARG A 7 20.27 17.20 8.41
N ILE A 8 19.04 17.29 7.88
CA ILE A 8 18.00 18.14 8.45
C ILE A 8 17.41 17.45 9.68
N ASP A 9 17.43 18.11 10.84
CA ASP A 9 16.81 17.60 12.06
C ASP A 9 15.27 17.67 11.98
N ARG A 10 14.56 16.70 12.58
CA ARG A 10 13.09 16.65 12.59
C ARG A 10 12.45 17.94 13.10
N ARG A 11 13.01 18.59 14.12
CA ARG A 11 12.47 19.85 14.66
C ARG A 11 12.60 20.98 13.65
N GLU A 12 13.67 20.98 12.87
CA GLU A 12 13.89 21.94 11.80
C GLU A 12 12.97 21.65 10.60
N PHE A 13 12.76 20.39 10.23
CA PHE A 13 11.76 20.02 9.23
C PHE A 13 10.34 20.46 9.66
N LEU A 14 9.93 20.11 10.88
CA LEU A 14 8.62 20.51 11.42
C LEU A 14 8.50 22.04 11.59
N ARG A 15 9.57 22.75 11.95
CA ARG A 15 9.60 24.22 11.95
C ARG A 15 9.44 24.76 10.53
N ARG A 16 10.14 24.23 9.53
CA ARG A 16 10.03 24.71 8.15
C ARG A 16 8.67 24.44 7.52
N VAL A 17 8.03 23.32 7.89
CA VAL A 17 6.63 23.04 7.54
C VAL A 17 5.66 23.94 8.30
N GLY A 18 5.96 24.29 9.57
CA GLY A 18 5.11 25.12 10.43
C GLY A 18 5.28 26.64 10.27
N LEU A 19 6.43 27.15 9.82
CA LEU A 19 6.74 28.58 9.67
C LEU A 19 6.20 29.19 8.35
N GLY A 20 5.02 28.75 7.93
CA GLY A 20 4.22 29.44 6.89
C GLY A 20 3.27 30.51 7.46
N ALA A 21 3.28 30.78 8.77
CA ALA A 21 2.39 31.74 9.40
C ALA A 21 3.17 32.78 10.23
N GLY A 22 3.47 33.90 9.55
CA GLY A 22 3.43 35.28 10.05
C GLY A 22 4.03 35.63 11.41
N ALA A 23 5.09 36.44 11.32
CA ALA A 23 5.72 37.23 12.37
C ALA A 23 4.76 38.09 13.23
N THR A 24 5.20 38.27 14.46
CA THR A 24 4.72 39.15 15.53
C THR A 24 4.47 40.58 15.08
N ILE A 25 3.25 41.10 15.32
CA ILE A 25 3.03 42.53 15.57
C ILE A 25 2.20 42.66 16.85
N LEU A 26 2.81 43.28 17.86
CA LEU A 26 2.17 43.80 19.06
C LEU A 26 1.39 45.07 18.70
N ALA A 27 0.10 45.14 19.03
CA ALA A 27 -0.58 46.27 19.70
C ALA A 27 -2.12 46.25 19.51
N GLY A 28 -2.86 46.47 20.60
CA GLY A 28 -4.13 47.21 20.61
C GLY A 28 -5.42 46.40 20.76
N CYS A 29 -5.96 46.34 21.98
CA CYS A 29 -7.34 45.90 22.28
C CYS A 29 -8.38 46.92 21.79
N VAL A 30 -9.37 46.47 20.99
CA VAL A 30 -10.75 47.00 20.96
C VAL A 30 -11.69 45.84 20.55
N PRO A 31 -12.83 45.60 21.24
CA PRO A 31 -13.77 44.56 20.84
C PRO A 31 -14.83 45.11 19.89
N GLN A 32 -14.96 44.55 18.69
CA GLN A 32 -16.19 44.66 17.90
C GLN A 32 -16.48 43.39 17.10
N THR A 33 -17.71 42.93 17.29
CA THR A 33 -18.41 41.76 16.80
C THR A 33 -18.67 41.78 15.28
N GLY A 34 -18.63 40.60 14.65
CA GLY A 34 -19.38 40.28 13.41
C GLY A 34 -18.53 40.08 12.16
N GLN A 35 -18.48 38.84 11.67
CA GLN A 35 -17.83 38.38 10.43
C GLN A 35 -18.18 39.24 9.19
N PRO A 36 -17.25 39.27 8.22
CA PRO A 36 -17.61 38.74 6.90
C PRO A 36 -16.51 37.87 6.25
N GLY A 37 -16.97 36.88 5.47
CA GLY A 37 -16.36 36.40 4.23
C GLY A 37 -14.87 36.07 4.24
N SER A 38 -14.54 34.79 4.46
CA SER A 38 -13.24 34.25 4.05
C SER A 38 -13.21 34.15 2.53
N THR A 39 -12.59 35.15 1.89
CA THR A 39 -12.13 35.07 0.52
C THR A 39 -11.05 34.00 0.46
N ALA A 40 -11.40 32.83 -0.09
CA ALA A 40 -10.43 31.83 -0.46
C ALA A 40 -9.41 32.47 -1.41
N ALA A 41 -8.17 32.62 -0.93
CA ALA A 41 -7.05 32.96 -1.80
C ALA A 41 -6.75 31.74 -2.68
N ALA A 42 -7.41 31.74 -3.84
CA ALA A 42 -7.04 30.94 -4.98
C ALA A 42 -5.66 31.41 -5.50
N GLY A 43 -4.82 30.44 -5.90
CA GLY A 43 -3.68 30.71 -6.77
C GLY A 43 -2.30 30.43 -6.19
N ALA A 44 -2.04 29.21 -5.73
CA ALA A 44 -0.70 28.65 -5.87
C ALA A 44 -0.71 27.74 -7.11
N SER A 45 -0.56 28.37 -8.28
CA SER A 45 -0.21 27.65 -9.51
C SER A 45 1.12 26.96 -9.24
N ALA A 46 1.10 25.62 -9.21
CA ALA A 46 2.31 24.83 -8.98
C ALA A 46 3.28 25.14 -10.13
N GLU A 47 4.36 25.88 -9.84
CA GLU A 47 5.43 26.04 -10.81
C GLU A 47 5.97 24.67 -11.25
N PRO A 48 6.42 24.54 -12.50
CA PRO A 48 7.01 23.29 -12.98
C PRO A 48 8.18 22.89 -12.06
N LEU A 49 8.14 21.65 -11.58
CA LEU A 49 9.15 21.12 -10.66
C LEU A 49 10.50 21.03 -11.40
N THR A 50 11.44 21.91 -11.06
CA THR A 50 12.78 21.95 -11.69
C THR A 50 13.74 20.99 -11.01
N LEU A 51 14.56 20.29 -11.80
CA LEU A 51 15.60 19.39 -11.31
C LEU A 51 16.99 20.07 -11.38
N PRO A 52 17.89 19.85 -10.40
CA PRO A 52 17.67 19.09 -9.15
C PRO A 52 16.72 19.80 -8.18
N ILE A 53 16.01 19.02 -7.37
CA ILE A 53 15.00 19.51 -6.42
C ILE A 53 15.67 20.35 -5.32
N VAL A 54 16.87 19.95 -4.91
CA VAL A 54 17.64 20.61 -3.87
C VAL A 54 18.89 21.28 -4.43
N LYS A 55 19.18 22.50 -3.98
CA LYS A 55 20.40 23.24 -4.36
C LYS A 55 21.66 22.72 -3.69
N GLN A 56 21.50 22.07 -2.54
CA GLN A 56 22.57 21.44 -1.77
C GLN A 56 22.22 19.96 -1.56
N PRO A 57 23.21 19.05 -1.52
CA PRO A 57 22.95 17.64 -1.29
C PRO A 57 22.16 17.42 0.01
N LEU A 58 20.99 16.79 -0.10
CA LEU A 58 20.13 16.44 1.02
C LEU A 58 20.20 14.93 1.25
N SER A 59 20.36 14.49 2.50
CA SER A 59 20.27 13.08 2.87
C SER A 59 19.06 12.85 3.78
N LEU A 60 18.24 11.86 3.43
CA LEU A 60 17.06 11.45 4.19
C LEU A 60 17.16 9.97 4.56
N SER A 61 16.76 9.63 5.77
CA SER A 61 16.60 8.26 6.23
C SER A 61 15.22 7.71 5.85
N TYR A 62 15.19 6.53 5.23
CA TYR A 62 13.96 5.89 4.77
C TYR A 62 13.87 4.46 5.29
N TRP A 63 13.01 4.24 6.27
CA TRP A 63 12.67 2.90 6.74
C TRP A 63 11.64 2.25 5.82
N ALA A 64 12.05 1.15 5.18
CA ALA A 64 11.26 0.45 4.19
C ALA A 64 11.48 -1.07 4.31
N PRO A 65 10.44 -1.88 4.52
CA PRO A 65 10.55 -3.33 4.47
C PRO A 65 11.02 -3.83 3.11
N MET A 66 11.91 -4.83 3.11
CA MET A 66 12.36 -5.48 1.88
C MET A 66 11.64 -6.81 1.68
N SER A 67 11.13 -7.05 0.47
CA SER A 67 10.45 -8.31 0.17
C SER A 67 11.42 -9.48 0.06
N SER A 68 10.93 -10.68 0.35
CA SER A 68 11.67 -11.95 0.25
C SER A 68 12.19 -12.27 -1.15
N ASN A 69 11.65 -11.61 -2.18
CA ASN A 69 12.11 -11.77 -3.56
C ASN A 69 13.38 -10.97 -3.85
N VAL A 70 13.60 -9.87 -3.11
CA VAL A 70 14.73 -8.95 -3.34
C VAL A 70 15.87 -9.23 -2.35
N SER A 71 15.53 -9.52 -1.10
CA SER A 71 16.50 -9.74 -0.01
C SER A 71 17.59 -10.80 -0.26
N PRO A 72 17.40 -11.84 -1.09
CA PRO A 72 18.47 -12.79 -1.41
C PRO A 72 19.54 -12.23 -2.36
N THR A 73 19.21 -11.17 -3.10
CA THR A 73 20.05 -10.66 -4.21
C THR A 73 20.66 -9.30 -3.95
N MET A 74 20.10 -8.53 -3.01
CA MET A 74 20.53 -7.17 -2.70
C MET A 74 20.47 -6.92 -1.20
N LYS A 75 21.40 -6.11 -0.68
CA LYS A 75 21.41 -5.74 0.75
C LYS A 75 20.57 -4.50 1.02
N SER A 76 20.46 -3.60 0.05
CA SER A 76 19.68 -2.38 0.18
C SER A 76 19.03 -1.95 -1.13
N PHE A 77 17.87 -1.30 -1.04
CA PHE A 77 17.25 -0.61 -2.17
C PHE A 77 18.15 0.46 -2.79
N GLY A 78 19.11 1.03 -2.05
CA GLY A 78 20.10 1.96 -2.60
C GLY A 78 21.00 1.36 -3.70
N GLU A 79 21.02 0.03 -3.84
CA GLU A 79 21.76 -0.65 -4.91
C GLU A 79 20.99 -0.68 -6.25
N ILE A 80 19.67 -0.48 -6.23
CA ILE A 80 18.82 -0.55 -7.41
C ILE A 80 19.08 0.65 -8.32
N ALA A 81 19.25 0.40 -9.63
CA ALA A 81 19.58 1.42 -10.63
C ALA A 81 18.56 2.58 -10.67
N CYS A 82 17.27 2.29 -10.46
CA CYS A 82 16.20 3.28 -10.34
C CYS A 82 16.49 4.31 -9.24
N TYR A 83 16.82 3.89 -8.01
CA TYR A 83 17.08 4.81 -6.91
C TYR A 83 18.36 5.62 -7.12
N ARG A 84 19.41 5.01 -7.69
CA ARG A 84 20.65 5.73 -8.05
C ARG A 84 20.42 6.81 -9.10
N GLU A 85 19.56 6.55 -10.07
CA GLU A 85 19.18 7.54 -11.09
C GLU A 85 18.30 8.65 -10.50
N LEU A 86 17.37 8.31 -9.61
CA LEU A 86 16.58 9.29 -8.87
C LEU A 86 17.45 10.22 -8.02
N GLU A 87 18.46 9.69 -7.32
CA GLU A 87 19.41 10.49 -6.55
C GLU A 87 20.15 11.50 -7.45
N LYS A 88 20.68 11.06 -8.61
CA LYS A 88 21.36 11.95 -9.58
C LYS A 88 20.45 13.07 -10.08
N ARG A 89 19.19 12.76 -10.37
CA ARG A 89 18.21 13.72 -10.91
C ARG A 89 17.72 14.70 -9.86
N THR A 90 17.48 14.23 -8.65
CA THR A 90 16.84 15.02 -7.59
C THR A 90 17.84 15.75 -6.70
N GLY A 91 19.07 15.24 -6.59
CA GLY A 91 20.08 15.70 -5.63
C GLY A 91 19.84 15.19 -4.20
N ILE A 92 18.88 14.27 -4.01
CA ILE A 92 18.49 13.73 -2.70
C ILE A 92 19.03 12.31 -2.57
N HIS A 93 19.91 12.11 -1.59
CA HIS A 93 20.40 10.80 -1.18
C HIS A 93 19.44 10.16 -0.18
N ILE A 94 19.16 8.87 -0.35
CA ILE A 94 18.29 8.11 0.55
C ILE A 94 19.10 7.02 1.26
N ASP A 95 19.16 7.12 2.58
CA ASP A 95 19.72 6.12 3.48
C ASP A 95 18.62 5.13 3.89
N PHE A 96 18.55 4.02 3.16
CA PHE A 96 17.52 3.00 3.37
C PHE A 96 17.80 2.14 4.60
N GLN A 97 16.81 2.03 5.49
CA GLN A 97 16.84 1.19 6.68
C GLN A 97 15.86 0.04 6.49
N HIS A 98 16.40 -1.17 6.33
CA HIS A 98 15.59 -2.36 6.11
C HIS A 98 15.51 -3.19 7.40
N PRO A 99 14.32 -3.42 7.97
CA PRO A 99 14.17 -4.41 9.03
C PRO A 99 14.50 -5.82 8.49
N PRO A 100 14.98 -6.74 9.34
CA PRO A 100 15.11 -8.14 8.96
C PRO A 100 13.78 -8.72 8.49
N LEU A 101 13.83 -9.59 7.48
CA LEU A 101 12.65 -10.25 6.93
C LEU A 101 11.91 -11.04 8.03
N GLY A 102 10.62 -10.81 8.18
CA GLY A 102 9.77 -11.44 9.19
C GLY A 102 9.83 -10.78 10.58
N GLN A 103 10.59 -9.70 10.75
CA GLN A 103 10.67 -8.91 12.00
C GLN A 103 10.20 -7.47 11.81
N GLU A 104 9.47 -7.19 10.72
CA GLU A 104 9.05 -5.84 10.34
C GLU A 104 8.16 -5.21 11.41
N THR A 105 7.26 -6.00 11.99
CA THR A 105 6.30 -5.54 13.00
C THR A 105 7.00 -5.18 14.31
N GLU A 106 7.91 -6.05 14.78
CA GLU A 106 8.69 -5.83 15.99
C GLU A 106 9.59 -4.59 15.83
N GLN A 107 10.30 -4.48 14.70
CA GLN A 107 11.16 -3.32 14.42
C GLN A 107 10.36 -2.03 14.28
N PHE A 108 9.19 -2.07 13.63
CA PHE A 108 8.30 -0.91 13.56
C PHE A 108 7.85 -0.46 14.95
N ASN A 109 7.46 -1.39 15.83
CA ASN A 109 7.05 -1.07 17.19
C ASN A 109 8.18 -0.43 18.01
N LEU A 110 9.42 -0.90 17.81
CA LEU A 110 10.60 -0.29 18.43
C LEU A 110 10.82 1.14 17.91
N VAL A 111 10.75 1.36 16.60
CA VAL A 111 10.87 2.69 15.99
C VAL A 111 9.76 3.62 16.52
N ALA A 112 8.52 3.16 16.51
CA ALA A 112 7.35 3.90 17.01
C ALA A 112 7.47 4.29 18.50
N ALA A 113 8.07 3.44 19.33
CA ALA A 113 8.28 3.71 20.75
C ALA A 113 9.54 4.54 21.05
N SER A 114 10.52 4.57 20.14
CA SER A 114 11.84 5.17 20.39
C SER A 114 11.83 6.70 20.52
N GLY A 115 10.82 7.37 19.95
CA GLY A 115 10.81 8.83 19.77
C GLY A 115 11.84 9.35 18.76
N LYS A 116 12.62 8.47 18.13
CA LYS A 116 13.62 8.77 17.10
C LYS A 116 13.20 8.10 15.80
N TYR A 117 12.47 8.85 14.98
CA TYR A 117 11.92 8.33 13.73
C TYR A 117 12.88 8.57 12.56
N PRO A 118 12.89 7.67 11.56
CA PRO A 118 13.44 8.00 10.26
C PRO A 118 12.59 9.11 9.61
N ASP A 119 13.14 9.75 8.57
CA ASP A 119 12.47 10.85 7.87
C ASP A 119 11.26 10.34 7.06
N VAL A 120 11.36 9.11 6.53
CA VAL A 120 10.27 8.43 5.80
C VAL A 120 10.03 7.05 6.39
N LEU A 121 8.74 6.74 6.63
CA LEU A 121 8.25 5.43 7.08
C LEU A 121 7.32 4.83 6.04
N GLU A 122 7.73 3.73 5.41
CA GLU A 122 6.85 2.89 4.60
C GLU A 122 6.36 1.70 5.42
N TYR A 123 5.06 1.67 5.68
CA TYR A 123 4.44 0.61 6.46
C TYR A 123 2.99 0.40 6.04
N ASN A 124 2.44 -0.78 6.32
CA ASN A 124 1.02 -1.02 6.12
C ASN A 124 0.23 -0.48 7.32
N TRP A 125 -0.12 0.80 7.23
CA TRP A 125 -0.85 1.52 8.28
C TRP A 125 -2.26 1.00 8.54
N LEU A 126 -2.87 0.29 7.57
CA LEU A 126 -4.24 -0.20 7.69
C LEU A 126 -4.30 -1.55 8.41
N THR A 127 -3.36 -2.46 8.11
CA THR A 127 -3.42 -3.82 8.66
C THR A 127 -2.43 -4.08 9.78
N ASN A 128 -1.26 -3.41 9.77
CA ASN A 128 -0.15 -3.78 10.64
C ASN A 128 0.16 -2.73 11.72
N ALA A 129 -0.42 -1.53 11.64
CA ALA A 129 -0.23 -0.46 12.63
C ALA A 129 -1.36 -0.46 13.68
N PRO A 130 -1.08 -0.76 14.96
CA PRO A 130 -2.11 -0.82 15.99
C PRO A 130 -2.78 0.54 16.22
N GLY A 131 -4.09 0.61 16.01
CA GLY A 131 -4.87 1.86 16.07
C GLY A 131 -4.92 2.65 14.77
N GLY A 132 -4.37 2.09 13.69
CA GLY A 132 -4.41 2.68 12.35
C GLY A 132 -3.65 4.01 12.22
N PRO A 133 -3.68 4.64 11.04
CA PRO A 133 -2.96 5.89 10.79
C PRO A 133 -3.42 7.06 11.69
N ALA A 134 -4.70 7.12 12.06
CA ALA A 134 -5.28 8.19 12.87
C ALA A 134 -4.59 8.32 14.24
N ARG A 135 -4.23 7.20 14.88
CA ARG A 135 -3.46 7.22 16.13
C ARG A 135 -2.09 7.87 15.92
N PHE A 136 -1.34 7.45 14.91
CA PHE A 136 0.02 7.93 14.67
C PHE A 136 0.06 9.40 14.23
N LEU A 137 -1.00 9.88 13.57
CA LEU A 137 -1.21 11.31 13.30
C LEU A 137 -1.42 12.10 14.61
N ARG A 138 -2.31 11.62 15.50
CA ARG A 138 -2.60 12.28 16.79
C ARG A 138 -1.38 12.27 17.71
N ASP A 139 -0.63 11.17 17.73
CA ASP A 139 0.57 11.01 18.54
C ASP A 139 1.77 11.79 17.93
N GLY A 140 1.61 12.40 16.75
CA GLY A 140 2.61 13.24 16.09
C GLY A 140 3.81 12.45 15.52
N VAL A 141 3.63 11.15 15.32
CA VAL A 141 4.65 10.24 14.75
C VAL A 141 4.75 10.45 13.24
N ILE A 142 3.61 10.56 12.56
CA ILE A 142 3.52 10.89 11.14
C ILE A 142 2.83 12.24 10.94
N VAL A 143 3.05 12.87 9.80
CA VAL A 143 2.49 14.18 9.46
C VAL A 143 1.29 14.05 8.52
N ARG A 144 0.34 14.98 8.66
CA ARG A 144 -0.74 15.16 7.70
C ARG A 144 -0.19 15.71 6.39
N LEU A 145 -0.57 15.12 5.27
CA LEU A 145 -0.04 15.43 3.94
C LEU A 145 -0.93 16.34 3.10
N ASN A 146 -2.18 16.63 3.49
CA ASN A 146 -3.14 17.38 2.67
C ASN A 146 -2.55 18.67 2.09
N ASP A 147 -2.10 19.58 2.96
CA ASP A 147 -1.52 20.87 2.53
C ASP A 147 -0.19 20.70 1.78
N LEU A 148 0.60 19.69 2.16
CA LEU A 148 1.88 19.40 1.52
C LEU A 148 1.68 18.90 0.09
N ILE A 149 0.68 18.03 -0.13
CA ILE A 149 0.31 17.54 -1.45
C ILE A 149 -0.23 18.69 -2.29
N ASP A 150 -1.07 19.53 -1.70
CA ASP A 150 -1.67 20.66 -2.41
C ASP A 150 -0.66 21.69 -2.91
N ARG A 151 0.44 21.89 -2.16
CA ARG A 151 1.50 22.85 -2.46
C ARG A 151 2.64 22.25 -3.28
N TYR A 152 3.07 21.03 -2.97
CA TYR A 152 4.36 20.49 -3.43
C TYR A 152 4.27 19.22 -4.26
N ALA A 153 3.11 18.54 -4.34
CA ALA A 153 2.96 17.29 -5.08
C ALA A 153 1.96 17.41 -6.24
N PRO A 154 2.22 18.26 -7.25
CA PRO A 154 1.28 18.53 -8.34
C PRO A 154 0.90 17.26 -9.12
N ASN A 155 1.83 16.32 -9.27
CA ASN A 155 1.58 15.04 -9.95
C ASN A 155 0.56 14.18 -9.19
N LEU A 156 0.74 14.00 -7.88
CA LEU A 156 -0.20 13.23 -7.07
C LEU A 156 -1.54 13.95 -6.96
N LYS A 157 -1.52 15.27 -6.75
CA LYS A 157 -2.73 16.10 -6.72
C LYS A 157 -3.57 15.93 -7.98
N ARG A 158 -2.94 15.96 -9.16
CA ARG A 158 -3.60 15.74 -10.45
C ARG A 158 -4.23 14.34 -10.52
N VAL A 159 -3.46 13.30 -10.21
CA VAL A 159 -3.95 11.91 -10.21
C VAL A 159 -5.17 11.74 -9.29
N LEU A 160 -5.12 12.26 -8.07
CA LEU A 160 -6.24 12.16 -7.12
C LEU A 160 -7.47 13.00 -7.51
N SER A 161 -7.27 14.06 -8.30
CA SER A 161 -8.36 14.89 -8.83
C SER A 161 -9.05 14.23 -10.02
N GLU A 162 -8.27 13.56 -10.88
CA GLU A 162 -8.77 12.77 -12.02
C GLU A 162 -9.50 11.49 -11.54
N HIS A 163 -9.12 10.97 -10.37
CA HIS A 163 -9.62 9.71 -9.79
C HIS A 163 -10.17 9.88 -8.36
N PRO A 164 -11.36 10.47 -8.17
CA PRO A 164 -11.93 10.72 -6.84
C PRO A 164 -12.17 9.45 -6.02
N GLU A 165 -12.36 8.30 -6.66
CA GLU A 165 -12.44 6.98 -6.03
C GLU A 165 -11.12 6.57 -5.37
N TRP A 166 -9.97 6.85 -6.00
CA TRP A 166 -8.66 6.58 -5.40
C TRP A 166 -8.42 7.51 -4.22
N ARG A 167 -8.83 8.77 -4.34
CA ARG A 167 -8.76 9.73 -3.22
C ARG A 167 -9.54 9.21 -2.00
N LYS A 168 -10.74 8.67 -2.20
CA LYS A 168 -11.55 8.11 -1.09
C LYS A 168 -10.86 6.94 -0.38
N MET A 169 -10.04 6.16 -1.09
CA MET A 169 -9.37 4.98 -0.50
C MET A 169 -8.16 5.33 0.37
N ILE A 170 -7.63 6.55 0.27
CA ILE A 170 -6.37 6.94 0.93
C ILE A 170 -6.56 8.00 2.02
N VAL A 171 -7.81 8.46 2.20
CA VAL A 171 -8.21 9.47 3.16
C VAL A 171 -8.82 8.78 4.38
N THR A 172 -8.45 9.21 5.59
CA THR A 172 -9.07 8.71 6.83
C THR A 172 -10.51 9.23 6.98
N ASP A 173 -11.25 8.69 7.95
CA ASP A 173 -12.61 9.15 8.27
C ASP A 173 -12.63 10.64 8.65
N GLU A 174 -11.53 11.16 9.20
CA GLU A 174 -11.34 12.57 9.56
C GLU A 174 -10.92 13.47 8.38
N GLY A 175 -10.72 12.89 7.18
CA GLY A 175 -10.34 13.65 5.99
C GLY A 175 -8.82 13.79 5.76
N ASP A 176 -8.00 13.11 6.56
CA ASP A 176 -6.54 13.24 6.51
C ASP A 176 -5.90 12.28 5.50
N ILE A 177 -4.94 12.77 4.72
CA ILE A 177 -4.04 11.95 3.90
C ILE A 177 -2.73 11.81 4.67
N TYR A 178 -2.26 10.58 4.85
CA TYR A 178 -1.13 10.27 5.74
C TYR A 178 0.00 9.49 5.06
N ALA A 179 -0.20 9.03 3.82
CA ALA A 179 0.79 8.28 3.06
C ALA A 179 0.68 8.55 1.56
N PHE A 180 1.78 8.31 0.84
CA PHE A 180 1.75 8.19 -0.62
C PHE A 180 1.23 6.80 -1.01
N PRO A 181 0.21 6.70 -1.87
CA PRO A 181 -0.41 5.43 -2.18
C PRO A 181 0.35 4.64 -3.24
N PHE A 182 0.27 3.31 -3.15
CA PHE A 182 0.59 2.43 -4.25
C PHE A 182 -0.65 2.24 -5.14
N ILE A 183 -0.65 2.86 -6.32
CA ILE A 183 -1.79 2.88 -7.24
C ILE A 183 -1.60 1.88 -8.36
N ARG A 184 -2.63 1.07 -8.64
CA ARG A 184 -2.73 0.20 -9.81
C ARG A 184 -3.76 0.77 -10.78
N GLY A 185 -3.30 1.64 -11.67
CA GLY A 185 -4.18 2.32 -12.63
C GLY A 185 -4.60 1.45 -13.83
N ASP A 186 -3.80 0.47 -14.19
CA ASP A 186 -4.10 -0.45 -15.30
C ASP A 186 -5.01 -1.60 -14.82
N PRO A 187 -6.17 -1.83 -15.44
CA PRO A 187 -7.05 -2.96 -15.14
C PRO A 187 -6.35 -4.33 -15.16
N LEU A 188 -5.32 -4.52 -15.99
CA LEU A 188 -4.54 -5.76 -16.04
C LEU A 188 -3.79 -6.04 -14.73
N LEU A 189 -3.44 -4.98 -13.97
CA LEU A 189 -2.78 -5.12 -12.66
C LEU A 189 -3.77 -5.48 -11.54
N LEU A 190 -5.07 -5.42 -11.81
CA LEU A 190 -6.13 -5.81 -10.86
C LEU A 190 -6.38 -7.32 -10.88
N VAL A 191 -6.01 -8.01 -11.96
CA VAL A 191 -6.02 -9.48 -12.04
C VAL A 191 -4.67 -10.00 -11.54
N SER A 192 -4.67 -10.63 -10.37
CA SER A 192 -3.42 -11.06 -9.71
C SER A 192 -3.28 -12.56 -9.52
N VAL A 193 -4.36 -13.33 -9.69
CA VAL A 193 -4.40 -14.77 -9.50
C VAL A 193 -5.40 -15.41 -10.47
N GLY A 194 -5.10 -16.61 -10.93
CA GLY A 194 -5.96 -17.39 -11.81
C GLY A 194 -5.56 -18.87 -11.77
N LEU A 195 -6.48 -19.74 -12.19
CA LEU A 195 -6.19 -21.17 -12.34
C LEU A 195 -5.35 -21.37 -13.61
N ALA A 196 -4.31 -22.20 -13.50
CA ALA A 196 -3.50 -22.64 -14.61
C ALA A 196 -3.52 -24.17 -14.67
N ILE A 197 -3.56 -24.73 -15.89
CA ILE A 197 -3.67 -26.17 -16.12
C ILE A 197 -2.53 -26.63 -17.03
N ARG A 198 -2.02 -27.84 -16.79
CA ARG A 198 -1.12 -28.57 -17.69
C ARG A 198 -1.86 -29.05 -18.94
N GLN A 199 -1.91 -28.20 -19.97
CA GLN A 199 -2.58 -28.53 -21.23
C GLN A 199 -2.02 -29.81 -21.87
N ASP A 200 -0.71 -30.00 -21.79
CA ASP A 200 -0.03 -31.19 -22.31
C ASP A 200 -0.48 -32.49 -21.61
N TRP A 201 -0.85 -32.43 -20.33
CA TRP A 201 -1.41 -33.58 -19.62
C TRP A 201 -2.87 -33.85 -20.01
N LEU A 202 -3.65 -32.82 -20.33
CA LEU A 202 -4.99 -33.00 -20.89
C LEU A 202 -4.91 -33.74 -22.23
N ASP A 203 -4.04 -33.27 -23.12
CA ASP A 203 -3.89 -33.82 -24.46
C ASP A 203 -3.44 -35.29 -24.42
N ARG A 204 -2.45 -35.62 -23.57
CA ARG A 204 -1.97 -37.00 -23.37
C ARG A 204 -3.06 -37.95 -22.87
N LEU A 205 -3.93 -37.47 -21.98
CA LEU A 205 -4.99 -38.28 -21.37
C LEU A 205 -6.31 -38.27 -22.17
N GLY A 206 -6.39 -37.47 -23.24
CA GLY A 206 -7.59 -37.27 -24.05
C GLY A 206 -8.70 -36.53 -23.30
N LEU A 207 -8.35 -35.66 -22.35
CA LEU A 207 -9.28 -34.91 -21.52
C LEU A 207 -9.60 -33.54 -22.15
N ARG A 208 -10.83 -33.07 -21.96
CA ARG A 208 -11.22 -31.70 -22.32
C ARG A 208 -10.86 -30.73 -21.20
N THR A 209 -10.73 -29.45 -21.52
CA THR A 209 -10.59 -28.38 -20.52
C THR A 209 -11.80 -28.39 -19.58
N PRO A 210 -11.61 -28.46 -18.25
CA PRO A 210 -12.71 -28.58 -17.30
C PRO A 210 -13.51 -27.28 -17.21
N ALA A 211 -14.85 -27.40 -17.21
CA ALA A 211 -15.76 -26.26 -17.11
C ALA A 211 -16.48 -26.20 -15.75
N THR A 212 -16.74 -27.36 -15.15
CA THR A 212 -17.46 -27.50 -13.88
C THR A 212 -16.58 -28.06 -12.78
N LEU A 213 -17.00 -27.90 -11.52
CA LEU A 213 -16.29 -28.47 -10.38
C LEU A 213 -16.13 -30.00 -10.49
N GLU A 214 -17.13 -30.70 -11.04
CA GLU A 214 -17.05 -32.13 -11.31
C GLU A 214 -16.04 -32.47 -12.40
N ASP A 215 -15.94 -31.66 -13.46
CA ASP A 215 -14.90 -31.83 -14.48
C ASP A 215 -13.51 -31.64 -13.88
N TRP A 216 -13.35 -30.62 -13.01
CA TRP A 216 -12.11 -30.39 -12.28
C TRP A 216 -11.77 -31.59 -11.38
N ARG A 217 -12.73 -32.14 -10.63
CA ARG A 217 -12.53 -33.33 -9.81
C ARG A 217 -12.11 -34.54 -10.65
N GLY A 218 -12.78 -34.76 -11.78
CA GLY A 218 -12.46 -35.83 -12.72
C GLY A 218 -11.07 -35.68 -13.33
N MET A 219 -10.72 -34.48 -13.79
CA MET A 219 -9.40 -34.16 -14.34
C MET A 219 -8.30 -34.38 -13.31
N LEU A 220 -8.46 -33.87 -12.08
CA LEU A 220 -7.47 -34.02 -11.03
C LEU A 220 -7.27 -35.49 -10.61
N ALA A 221 -8.36 -36.28 -10.57
CA ALA A 221 -8.27 -37.72 -10.34
C ALA A 221 -7.52 -38.43 -11.48
N ALA A 222 -7.79 -38.07 -12.73
CA ALA A 222 -7.09 -38.61 -13.89
C ALA A 222 -5.58 -38.28 -13.86
N PHE A 223 -5.21 -37.05 -13.52
CA PHE A 223 -3.81 -36.67 -13.34
C PHE A 223 -3.12 -37.51 -12.25
N LYS A 224 -3.84 -37.90 -11.19
CA LYS A 224 -3.26 -38.72 -10.12
C LYS A 224 -3.05 -40.19 -10.50
N GLN A 225 -3.91 -40.72 -11.38
CA GLN A 225 -4.05 -42.16 -11.57
C GLN A 225 -3.52 -42.65 -12.92
N ARG A 226 -3.39 -41.77 -13.91
CA ARG A 226 -3.14 -42.17 -15.30
C ARG A 226 -1.75 -41.79 -15.81
N ASP A 227 -0.82 -41.47 -14.91
CA ASP A 227 0.60 -41.18 -15.23
C ASP A 227 0.76 -40.27 -16.46
N PRO A 228 0.17 -39.05 -16.45
CA PRO A 228 0.30 -38.14 -17.59
C PRO A 228 1.76 -37.75 -17.88
N ASN A 229 2.67 -37.91 -16.91
CA ASN A 229 4.09 -37.62 -17.12
C ASN A 229 4.85 -38.77 -17.82
N GLY A 230 4.38 -40.02 -17.66
CA GLY A 230 4.83 -41.21 -18.38
C GLY A 230 6.02 -41.93 -17.75
N ASN A 231 6.26 -41.76 -16.44
CA ASN A 231 7.42 -42.31 -15.75
C ASN A 231 7.14 -43.63 -15.00
N GLY A 232 5.89 -44.12 -15.04
CA GLY A 232 5.46 -45.35 -14.39
C GLY A 232 5.34 -45.25 -12.86
N LYS A 233 5.39 -44.05 -12.28
CA LYS A 233 5.28 -43.78 -10.83
C LYS A 233 4.11 -42.84 -10.57
N ALA A 234 3.43 -43.03 -9.45
CA ALA A 234 2.32 -42.16 -9.05
C ALA A 234 2.79 -40.86 -8.35
N ASP A 235 3.71 -40.13 -8.98
CA ASP A 235 4.36 -38.94 -8.42
C ASP A 235 3.72 -37.61 -8.83
N GLU A 236 2.62 -37.64 -9.59
CA GLU A 236 1.85 -36.45 -9.89
C GLU A 236 1.23 -35.83 -8.64
N ILE A 237 1.32 -34.49 -8.61
CA ILE A 237 0.59 -33.60 -7.71
C ILE A 237 -0.44 -32.86 -8.57
N PRO A 238 -1.70 -33.36 -8.64
CA PRO A 238 -2.71 -32.83 -9.57
C PRO A 238 -3.05 -31.36 -9.35
N LEU A 239 -3.05 -30.93 -8.09
CA LEU A 239 -3.33 -29.55 -7.70
C LEU A 239 -2.23 -29.08 -6.77
N SER A 240 -1.48 -28.07 -7.23
CA SER A 240 -0.58 -27.29 -6.40
C SER A 240 -1.12 -25.88 -6.28
N THR A 241 -0.89 -25.26 -5.15
CA THR A 241 -1.36 -23.91 -4.86
C THR A 241 -0.21 -23.13 -4.25
N TRP A 242 -0.22 -21.80 -4.41
CA TRP A 242 0.71 -20.92 -3.71
C TRP A 242 0.64 -21.04 -2.16
N ALA A 243 -0.37 -21.75 -1.64
CA ALA A 243 -0.66 -21.94 -0.23
C ALA A 243 0.01 -23.19 0.40
N ALA A 244 1.21 -23.57 -0.04
CA ALA A 244 1.97 -24.69 0.55
C ALA A 244 2.62 -24.38 1.92
N SER A 245 2.23 -23.30 2.61
CA SER A 245 2.59 -23.06 4.01
C SER A 245 1.41 -23.38 4.94
N PRO A 246 1.55 -24.34 5.89
CA PRO A 246 0.60 -24.54 6.96
C PRO A 246 0.40 -23.21 7.71
N GLY A 247 -0.83 -22.69 7.72
CA GLY A 247 -1.20 -21.44 8.41
C GLY A 247 -1.39 -20.20 7.52
N ALA A 248 -0.85 -20.16 6.29
CA ALA A 248 -1.02 -19.03 5.37
C ALA A 248 -1.99 -19.30 4.20
N GLY A 249 -2.42 -20.56 4.05
CA GLY A 249 -3.23 -21.00 2.92
C GLY A 249 -4.68 -20.52 2.85
N THR A 250 -5.12 -19.77 3.86
CA THR A 250 -6.42 -19.09 3.91
C THR A 250 -6.35 -17.63 3.43
N GLY A 251 -5.16 -17.16 3.01
CA GLY A 251 -4.99 -15.82 2.48
C GLY A 251 -5.78 -15.56 1.19
N ALA A 252 -6.10 -14.29 0.94
CA ALA A 252 -6.94 -13.81 -0.18
C ALA A 252 -6.46 -14.18 -1.60
N ARG A 253 -5.36 -14.93 -1.76
CA ARG A 253 -4.70 -15.24 -3.04
C ARG A 253 -4.42 -16.75 -3.27
N GLY A 254 -4.85 -17.65 -2.39
CA GLY A 254 -4.70 -19.11 -2.61
C GLY A 254 -5.69 -19.68 -3.63
N ALA A 255 -5.48 -20.92 -4.12
CA ALA A 255 -6.46 -21.59 -4.99
C ALA A 255 -7.74 -22.03 -4.25
N PHE A 256 -7.69 -22.03 -2.92
CA PHE A 256 -8.87 -22.11 -2.05
C PHE A 256 -9.24 -20.74 -1.48
N SER A 257 -8.73 -19.65 -2.06
CA SER A 257 -9.26 -18.33 -1.75
C SER A 257 -10.69 -18.21 -2.29
N ARG A 258 -11.38 -17.19 -1.81
CA ARG A 258 -12.77 -16.83 -2.13
C ARG A 258 -13.01 -16.55 -3.62
N TYR A 259 -11.94 -16.51 -4.44
CA TYR A 259 -11.96 -16.21 -5.87
C TYR A 259 -11.76 -17.43 -6.78
N SER A 260 -11.68 -18.63 -6.22
CA SER A 260 -11.44 -19.87 -6.97
C SER A 260 -12.47 -20.94 -6.60
N PHE A 261 -12.07 -22.08 -6.04
CA PHE A 261 -13.01 -23.18 -5.79
C PHE A 261 -14.09 -22.85 -4.75
N ILE A 262 -13.78 -22.11 -3.68
CA ILE A 262 -14.76 -21.77 -2.61
C ILE A 262 -16.00 -21.05 -3.17
N GLY A 263 -15.80 -20.12 -4.12
CA GLY A 263 -16.91 -19.40 -4.74
C GLY A 263 -17.87 -20.31 -5.54
N ALA A 264 -17.38 -21.44 -6.07
CA ALA A 264 -18.20 -22.39 -6.80
C ALA A 264 -19.26 -23.09 -5.92
N TRP A 265 -19.05 -23.13 -4.59
CA TRP A 265 -20.06 -23.61 -3.63
C TRP A 265 -21.02 -22.49 -3.16
N GLY A 266 -21.01 -21.33 -3.80
CA GLY A 266 -21.91 -20.21 -3.46
C GLY A 266 -21.47 -19.41 -2.23
N ILE A 267 -20.24 -19.60 -1.76
CA ILE A 267 -19.68 -18.86 -0.63
C ILE A 267 -18.91 -17.65 -1.18
N GLY A 268 -19.63 -16.54 -1.39
CA GLY A 268 -19.12 -15.28 -1.94
C GLY A 268 -18.82 -14.19 -0.90
N GLN A 269 -18.35 -13.03 -1.35
CA GLN A 269 -18.09 -11.84 -0.51
C GLN A 269 -19.37 -11.25 0.11
N ASP A 270 -20.52 -11.59 -0.44
CA ASP A 270 -21.87 -11.20 0.00
C ASP A 270 -22.43 -12.12 1.08
N TRP A 271 -21.70 -13.14 1.53
CA TRP A 271 -22.02 -13.93 2.72
C TRP A 271 -21.78 -13.09 4.00
N TYR A 272 -22.40 -11.93 4.07
CA TYR A 272 -22.97 -11.47 5.33
C TYR A 272 -24.31 -12.20 5.46
N PRO A 273 -24.62 -12.89 6.57
CA PRO A 273 -26.01 -13.13 6.88
C PRO A 273 -26.65 -11.74 6.84
N ARG A 274 -27.61 -11.54 5.93
CA ARG A 274 -28.55 -10.44 6.05
C ARG A 274 -29.13 -10.61 7.45
N CYS A 275 -28.55 -9.90 8.42
CA CYS A 275 -29.11 -9.76 9.74
C CYS A 275 -30.50 -9.22 9.44
N SER A 276 -31.50 -10.09 9.63
CA SER A 276 -32.89 -9.81 9.34
C SER A 276 -33.17 -8.44 9.91
N ARG A 277 -33.34 -7.43 9.05
CA ARG A 277 -33.99 -6.21 9.48
C ARG A 277 -35.33 -6.69 9.98
N SER A 278 -35.50 -6.61 11.30
CA SER A 278 -36.78 -6.77 11.94
C SER A 278 -37.76 -5.90 11.15
N SER A 279 -38.70 -6.53 10.47
CA SER A 279 -39.90 -5.85 10.01
C SER A 279 -40.74 -5.54 11.26
N ALA A 280 -40.27 -4.56 12.02
CA ALA A 280 -41.05 -3.88 13.03
C ALA A 280 -41.78 -2.74 12.31
N SER A 281 -43.11 -2.84 12.35
CA SER A 281 -44.11 -1.82 11.99
C SER A 281 -44.35 -1.54 10.49
N SER A 282 -45.45 -2.09 9.97
CA SER A 282 -46.57 -1.21 9.67
C SER A 282 -47.88 -1.88 10.10
N SER A 283 -48.66 -1.09 10.81
CA SER A 283 -49.89 -1.43 11.50
C SER A 283 -51.11 -1.40 10.58
N ARG A 284 -52.14 -2.20 10.92
CA ARG A 284 -53.58 -1.93 10.75
C ARG A 284 -54.06 -1.60 9.32
N ARG A 285 -54.76 -2.54 8.68
CA ARG A 285 -56.22 -2.73 8.74
C ARG A 285 -56.57 -4.10 8.17
#